data_AF-A0A8H2PKF3-F1
#
_entry.id   AF-A0A8H2PKF3-F1
#
_cell.length_a   1.000
_cell.length_b   1.000
_cell.length_c   1.000
_cell.angle_alpha   90.00
_cell.angle_beta   90.00
_cell.angle_gamma   90.00
#
_symmetry.space_group_name_H-M   'P 1'
#
loop_
_entity.id
_entity.type
_entity.pdbx_description
1 polymer ?
#
loop_
_entity_poly.entity_id
_entity_poly.type
_entity_poly.pdbx_seq_one_letter_code
_entity_poly.pdbx_strand_id
1 'polypeptide(L)'
;FILVLPALVLNYFGQGAMLLGDPEAARNPFYLLAPSWALIPLVVLSTLATVIASQAVISGAFSLTRQAIQLGYIPRMHIQHTSSAEQGQIYIGAVNWSLMVGVILLVLGFESSNALASAYGVAVTGTMLMTTILVSAVMLLL
;
A
#
# COMPACT_ATOMS: atom_id res chain seq x y z
N PHE A 1 16.31 8.00 3.16
CA PHE A 1 16.03 8.41 4.55
C PHE A 1 16.15 9.91 4.78
N ILE A 2 17.23 10.57 4.39
CA ILE A 2 17.49 12.00 4.69
C ILE A 2 16.43 12.97 4.13
N LEU A 3 15.77 12.64 3.02
CA LEU A 3 14.72 13.48 2.43
C LEU A 3 13.30 13.09 2.91
N VAL A 4 12.95 11.81 2.74
CA VAL A 4 11.58 11.32 2.95
C VAL A 4 11.17 11.34 4.42
N LEU A 5 12.06 10.92 5.33
CA LEU A 5 11.72 10.84 6.75
C LEU A 5 11.45 12.23 7.35
N PRO A 6 12.32 13.24 7.19
CA PRO A 6 12.02 14.58 7.68
C PRO A 6 10.78 15.20 7.04
N ALA A 7 10.57 14.99 5.73
CA ALA A 7 9.38 15.49 5.04
C ALA A 7 8.07 14.90 5.61
N LEU A 8 8.05 13.58 5.87
CA LEU A 8 6.89 12.92 6.49
C LEU A 8 6.66 13.43 7.91
N VAL A 9 7.70 13.56 8.72
CA VAL A 9 7.60 14.07 10.10
C VAL A 9 7.02 15.48 10.10
N LEU A 10 7.55 16.38 9.26
CA LEU A 10 7.02 17.75 9.14
C LEU A 10 5.57 17.76 8.68
N ASN A 11 5.19 16.89 7.74
CA ASN A 11 3.81 16.81 7.27
C ASN A 11 2.85 16.36 8.37
N TYR A 12 3.19 15.31 9.13
CA TYR A 12 2.36 14.84 10.25
C TYR A 12 2.28 15.87 11.39
N PHE A 13 3.38 16.55 11.71
CA PHE A 13 3.37 17.63 12.71
C PHE A 13 2.52 18.82 12.26
N GLY A 14 2.56 19.18 10.97
CA GLY A 14 1.68 20.21 10.40
C GLY A 14 0.20 19.83 10.50
N GLN A 15 -0.15 18.59 10.16
CA GLN A 15 -1.52 18.09 10.34
C GLN A 15 -1.94 18.08 11.82
N GLY A 16 -1.05 17.67 12.73
CA GLY A 16 -1.30 17.70 14.17
C GLY A 16 -1.55 19.12 14.70
N ALA A 17 -0.72 20.09 14.29
CA ALA A 17 -0.89 21.49 14.66
C ALA A 17 -2.21 22.07 14.14
N MET A 18 -2.61 21.71 12.91
CA MET A 18 -3.90 22.12 12.35
C MET A 18 -5.08 21.54 13.13
N LEU A 19 -5.03 20.27 13.51
CA LEU A 19 -6.09 19.61 14.27
C LEU A 19 -6.25 20.15 15.70
N LEU A 20 -5.17 20.66 16.30
CA LEU A 20 -5.24 21.33 17.60
C LEU A 20 -5.99 22.68 17.53
N GLY A 21 -5.92 23.37 16.39
CA GLY A 21 -6.61 24.65 16.17
C GLY A 21 -8.03 24.49 15.60
N ASP A 22 -8.23 23.49 14.74
CA ASP A 22 -9.50 23.20 14.08
C ASP A 22 -9.74 21.68 14.01
N PRO A 23 -10.48 21.11 14.99
CA PRO A 23 -10.81 19.68 15.01
C PRO A 23 -11.63 19.23 13.79
N GLU A 24 -12.41 20.11 13.15
CA GLU A 24 -13.20 19.77 11.96
C GLU A 24 -12.32 19.45 10.74
N ALA A 25 -11.06 19.88 10.76
CA ALA A 25 -10.08 19.54 9.72
C ALA A 25 -9.76 18.04 9.66
N ALA A 26 -10.16 17.24 10.67
CA ALA A 26 -10.00 15.78 10.70
C ALA A 26 -10.66 15.06 9.52
N ARG A 27 -11.65 15.67 8.87
CA ARG A 27 -12.29 15.13 7.66
C ARG A 27 -11.30 14.95 6.51
N ASN A 28 -10.32 15.85 6.38
CA ASN A 28 -9.34 15.76 5.31
C ASN A 28 -8.05 16.58 5.58
N PRO A 29 -7.27 16.22 6.60
CA PRO A 29 -6.19 17.08 7.09
C PRO A 29 -5.06 17.25 6.07
N PHE A 30 -4.82 16.25 5.21
CA PHE A 30 -3.77 16.33 4.20
C PHE A 30 -4.04 17.43 3.15
N TYR A 31 -5.24 17.48 2.58
CA TYR A 31 -5.57 18.48 1.55
C TYR A 31 -5.91 19.84 2.16
N LEU A 32 -6.46 19.89 3.37
CA LEU A 32 -6.78 21.16 4.06
C LEU A 32 -5.52 21.89 4.54
N LEU A 33 -4.41 21.17 4.76
CA LEU A 33 -3.12 21.77 5.10
C LEU A 33 -2.52 22.57 3.93
N ALA A 34 -2.93 22.28 2.70
CA ALA A 34 -2.44 22.99 1.52
C ALA A 34 -3.18 24.32 1.31
N PRO A 35 -2.48 25.40 0.91
CA PRO A 35 -3.14 26.63 0.50
C PRO A 35 -4.02 26.38 -0.74
N SER A 36 -5.07 27.17 -0.91
CA SER A 36 -6.10 26.96 -1.94
C SER A 36 -5.55 26.82 -3.36
N TRP A 37 -4.51 27.57 -3.71
CA TRP A 37 -3.85 27.50 -5.02
C TRP A 37 -3.11 26.17 -5.27
N ALA A 38 -2.63 25.51 -4.21
CA ALA A 38 -1.84 24.28 -4.28
C ALA A 38 -2.70 23.01 -4.26
N LEU A 39 -4.00 23.13 -3.99
CA LEU A 39 -4.90 21.99 -3.80
C LEU A 39 -5.00 21.13 -5.07
N ILE A 40 -5.26 21.74 -6.23
CA ILE A 40 -5.35 21.00 -7.51
C ILE A 40 -4.01 20.33 -7.88
N PRO A 41 -2.86 21.04 -7.85
CA PRO A 41 -1.55 20.39 -8.01
C PRO A 41 -1.33 19.21 -7.05
N LEU A 42 -1.73 19.34 -5.78
CA LEU A 42 -1.57 18.29 -4.78
C LEU A 42 -2.45 17.07 -5.06
N VAL A 43 -3.68 17.27 -5.56
CA VAL A 43 -4.58 16.18 -6.00
C VAL A 43 -3.97 15.43 -7.18
N VAL A 44 -3.41 16.12 -8.16
CA VAL A 44 -2.73 15.47 -9.30
C VAL A 44 -1.52 14.68 -8.81
N LEU A 45 -0.68 15.29 -7.97
CA LEU A 45 0.53 14.65 -7.45
C LEU A 45 0.21 13.40 -6.62
N SER A 46 -0.77 13.51 -5.72
CA SER A 46 -1.21 12.37 -4.89
C SER A 46 -1.82 11.26 -5.73
N THR A 47 -2.59 11.58 -6.76
CA THR A 47 -3.13 10.58 -7.70
C THR A 47 -2.02 9.83 -8.43
N LEU A 48 -1.00 10.55 -8.93
CA LEU A 48 0.17 9.91 -9.56
C LEU A 48 0.94 9.02 -8.57
N ALA A 49 1.10 9.48 -7.33
CA ALA A 49 1.73 8.68 -6.27
C ALA A 49 0.93 7.40 -5.97
N THR A 50 -0.41 7.48 -5.94
CA THR A 50 -1.28 6.30 -5.78
C THR A 50 -1.09 5.29 -6.92
N VAL A 51 -0.99 5.74 -8.17
CA VAL A 51 -0.72 4.85 -9.31
C VAL A 51 0.62 4.12 -9.14
N ILE A 52 1.67 4.84 -8.76
CA ILE A 52 3.00 4.26 -8.51
C ILE A 52 2.93 3.23 -7.37
N ALA A 53 2.25 3.57 -6.27
CA ALA A 53 2.08 2.68 -5.14
C ALA A 53 1.34 1.39 -5.53
N SER A 54 0.27 1.49 -6.33
CA SER A 54 -0.44 0.32 -6.86
C SER A 54 0.46 -0.59 -7.69
N GLN A 55 1.33 -0.03 -8.55
CA GLN A 55 2.27 -0.82 -9.34
C GLN A 55 3.28 -1.58 -8.48
N ALA A 56 3.76 -0.97 -7.41
CA ALA A 56 4.66 -1.64 -6.45
C ALA A 56 3.97 -2.83 -5.77
N VAL A 57 2.70 -2.67 -5.37
CA VAL A 57 1.91 -3.75 -4.75
C VAL A 57 1.66 -4.90 -5.73
N ILE A 58 1.28 -4.60 -6.98
CA ILE A 58 1.05 -5.63 -8.01
C ILE A 58 2.33 -6.43 -8.27
N SER A 59 3.46 -5.75 -8.41
CA SER A 59 4.77 -6.38 -8.61
C SER A 59 5.20 -7.22 -7.41
N GLY A 60 4.91 -6.75 -6.19
CA GLY A 60 5.11 -7.50 -4.96
C GLY A 60 4.27 -8.77 -4.91
N ALA A 61 2.99 -8.70 -5.30
CA ALA A 61 2.11 -9.86 -5.36
C ALA A 61 2.59 -10.93 -6.35
N PHE A 62 3.10 -10.54 -7.52
CA PHE A 62 3.72 -11.48 -8.46
C PHE A 62 4.93 -12.19 -7.84
N SER A 63 5.78 -11.43 -7.14
CA SER A 63 6.96 -11.96 -6.47
C SER A 63 6.61 -12.95 -5.36
N LEU A 64 5.64 -12.61 -4.51
CA LEU A 64 5.15 -13.50 -3.44
C LEU A 64 4.49 -14.76 -4.02
N THR A 65 3.70 -14.62 -5.08
CA THR A 65 3.07 -15.77 -5.75
C THR A 65 4.13 -16.71 -6.32
N ARG A 66 5.18 -16.18 -6.96
CA ARG A 66 6.29 -16.99 -7.47
C ARG A 66 7.01 -17.74 -6.35
N GLN A 67 7.28 -17.07 -5.22
CA GLN A 67 7.88 -17.72 -4.05
C GLN A 67 6.98 -18.84 -3.51
N ALA A 68 5.68 -18.60 -3.41
CA ALA A 68 4.71 -19.60 -2.98
C ALA A 68 4.60 -20.81 -3.94
N ILE A 69 4.73 -20.59 -5.26
CA ILE A 69 4.82 -21.68 -6.25
C ILE A 69 6.08 -22.52 -6.02
N GLN A 70 7.22 -21.88 -5.74
CA GLN A 70 8.49 -22.59 -5.47
C GLN A 70 8.43 -23.40 -4.18
N LEU A 71 7.68 -22.94 -3.18
CA LEU A 71 7.42 -23.65 -1.92
C LEU A 71 6.30 -24.71 -2.04
N GLY A 72 5.63 -24.81 -3.19
CA GLY A 72 4.55 -25.77 -3.41
C GLY A 72 3.20 -25.40 -2.80
N TYR A 73 3.03 -24.17 -2.28
CA TYR A 73 1.77 -23.69 -1.70
C TYR A 73 0.72 -23.30 -2.74
N ILE A 74 1.16 -22.99 -3.96
CA ILE A 74 0.29 -22.54 -5.06
C ILE A 74 0.61 -23.38 -6.30
N PRO A 75 -0.42 -23.82 -7.07
CA PRO A 75 -0.19 -24.55 -8.31
C PRO A 75 0.61 -23.72 -9.33
N ARG A 76 1.33 -24.39 -10.23
CA ARG A 76 2.10 -23.72 -11.27
C ARG A 76 1.18 -22.86 -12.15
N MET A 77 1.54 -21.59 -12.30
CA MET A 77 0.86 -20.65 -13.18
C MET A 77 1.76 -20.28 -14.36
N HIS A 78 1.16 -19.74 -15.42
CA HIS A 78 1.91 -19.16 -16.53
C HIS A 78 2.55 -17.84 -16.10
N ILE A 79 3.88 -17.79 -16.11
CA ILE A 79 4.69 -16.63 -15.76
C ILE A 79 5.31 -16.08 -17.04
N GLN A 80 5.03 -14.82 -17.35
CA GLN A 80 5.64 -14.13 -18.48
C GLN A 80 6.81 -13.28 -17.97
N HIS A 81 8.00 -13.52 -18.52
CA HIS A 81 9.16 -12.68 -18.24
C HIS A 81 9.12 -11.46 -19.15
N THR A 82 8.91 -10.28 -18.57
CA THR A 82 8.77 -9.02 -19.31
C THR A 82 10.14 -8.44 -19.69
N SER A 83 11.20 -8.80 -18.96
CA SER A 83 12.58 -8.54 -19.35
C SER A 83 13.41 -9.81 -19.30
N SER A 84 14.28 -9.97 -20.30
CA SER A 84 15.29 -11.02 -20.37
C SER A 84 16.47 -10.75 -19.43
N ALA A 85 16.68 -9.51 -19.01
CA ALA A 85 17.80 -9.09 -18.16
C ALA A 85 17.43 -9.04 -16.67
N GLU A 86 16.17 -8.79 -16.34
CA GLU A 86 15.73 -8.54 -14.96
C GLU A 86 14.80 -9.64 -14.45
N GLN A 87 15.31 -10.45 -13.52
CA GLN A 87 14.57 -11.60 -12.98
C GLN A 87 13.30 -11.21 -12.19
N GLY A 88 13.22 -9.94 -11.75
CA GLY A 88 12.06 -9.36 -11.06
C GLY A 88 10.94 -8.86 -11.98
N GLN A 89 11.19 -8.74 -13.29
CA GLN A 89 10.16 -8.30 -14.26
C GLN A 89 9.31 -9.49 -14.71
N ILE A 90 8.45 -9.94 -13.80
CA ILE A 90 7.50 -11.04 -14.03
C ILE A 90 6.07 -10.52 -14.09
N TYR A 91 5.29 -11.08 -15.00
CA TYR A 91 3.85 -10.86 -15.10
C TYR A 91 3.12 -12.19 -14.91
N ILE A 92 2.15 -12.22 -14.00
CA ILE A 92 1.30 -13.39 -13.74
C ILE A 92 -0.14 -12.96 -13.96
N GLY A 93 -0.68 -13.24 -15.14
CA GLY A 93 -2.00 -12.76 -15.57
C GLY A 93 -3.13 -13.15 -14.61
N ALA A 94 -3.12 -14.38 -14.08
CA ALA A 94 -4.12 -14.85 -13.12
C ALA A 94 -4.13 -14.01 -11.84
N VAL A 95 -2.96 -13.63 -11.33
CA VAL A 95 -2.83 -12.78 -10.13
C VAL A 95 -3.28 -11.36 -10.45
N ASN A 96 -2.95 -10.82 -11.63
CA ASN A 96 -3.39 -9.49 -12.03
C ASN A 96 -4.92 -9.39 -12.08
N TRP A 97 -5.58 -10.38 -12.70
CA TRP A 97 -7.04 -10.42 -12.76
C TRP A 97 -7.68 -10.68 -11.40
N SER A 98 -7.09 -11.53 -10.56
CA SER A 98 -7.61 -11.74 -9.21
C SER A 98 -7.51 -10.48 -8.34
N LEU A 99 -6.41 -9.72 -8.45
CA LEU A 99 -6.27 -8.42 -7.81
C LEU A 99 -7.30 -7.42 -8.32
N MET A 100 -7.52 -7.35 -9.63
CA MET A 100 -8.55 -6.47 -10.22
C MET A 100 -9.94 -6.78 -9.66
N VAL A 101 -10.35 -8.05 -9.69
CA VAL A 101 -11.64 -8.48 -9.14
C VAL A 101 -11.73 -8.19 -7.64
N GLY A 102 -10.67 -8.48 -6.88
CA GLY A 102 -10.61 -8.21 -5.45
C GLY A 102 -10.78 -6.73 -5.12
N VAL A 103 -10.09 -5.84 -5.85
CA VAL A 103 -10.23 -4.38 -5.65
C VAL A 103 -11.64 -3.91 -5.99
N ILE A 104 -12.23 -4.36 -7.10
CA ILE A 104 -13.61 -4.02 -7.46
C ILE A 104 -14.58 -4.46 -6.36
N LEU A 105 -14.47 -5.69 -5.87
CA LEU A 105 -15.31 -6.21 -4.80
C LEU A 105 -15.15 -5.42 -3.50
N LEU A 106 -13.93 -5.02 -3.14
CA LEU A 106 -13.69 -4.20 -1.95
C LEU A 106 -14.30 -2.80 -2.10
N VAL A 107 -14.14 -2.15 -3.25
CA VAL A 107 -14.72 -0.81 -3.48
C VAL A 107 -16.25 -0.86 -3.44
N LEU A 108 -16.85 -1.84 -4.11
CA LEU A 108 -18.31 -2.01 -4.13
C LEU A 108 -18.87 -2.50 -2.79
N GLY A 109 -18.11 -3.30 -2.02
CA GLY A 109 -18.57 -3.85 -0.75
C GLY A 109 -18.45 -2.89 0.43
N PHE A 110 -17.43 -2.02 0.44
CA PHE A 110 -17.23 -1.06 1.52
C PHE A 110 -17.89 0.30 1.26
N GLU A 111 -18.06 0.69 -0.01
CA GLU A 111 -18.75 1.91 -0.49
C GLU A 111 -18.22 3.27 0.03
N SER A 112 -17.35 3.27 1.04
CA SER A 112 -16.81 4.43 1.73
C SER A 112 -15.31 4.28 1.97
N SER A 113 -14.56 5.34 1.68
CA SER A 113 -13.12 5.42 1.93
C SER A 113 -12.76 5.19 3.40
N ASN A 114 -13.61 5.62 4.34
CA ASN A 114 -13.36 5.41 5.77
C ASN A 114 -13.48 3.93 6.14
N ALA A 115 -14.51 3.25 5.64
CA ALA A 115 -14.71 1.83 5.92
C ALA A 115 -13.59 0.97 5.30
N LEU A 116 -13.18 1.31 4.08
CA LEU A 116 -12.05 0.66 3.41
C LEU A 116 -10.72 0.91 4.15
N ALA A 117 -10.49 2.13 4.65
CA ALA A 117 -9.31 2.47 5.44
C ALA A 117 -9.25 1.71 6.77
N SER A 118 -10.38 1.54 7.46
CA SER A 118 -10.46 0.73 8.68
C SER A 118 -10.13 -0.74 8.40
N ALA A 119 -10.68 -1.33 7.34
CA ALA A 119 -10.39 -2.72 6.96
C ALA A 119 -8.91 -2.92 6.59
N TYR A 120 -8.34 -1.99 5.83
CA TYR A 120 -6.91 -1.97 5.53
C TYR A 120 -6.06 -1.92 6.81
N GLY A 121 -6.43 -1.07 7.77
CA GLY A 121 -5.75 -0.96 9.06
C GLY A 121 -5.69 -2.30 9.79
N VAL A 122 -6.82 -3.00 9.90
CA VAL A 122 -6.87 -4.33 10.54
C VAL A 122 -5.97 -5.34 9.81
N ALA A 123 -6.03 -5.39 8.48
CA ALA A 123 -5.23 -6.32 7.69
C ALA A 123 -3.72 -6.10 7.83
N VAL A 124 -3.27 -4.84 7.80
CA VAL A 124 -1.86 -4.48 7.99
C VAL A 124 -1.40 -4.78 9.40
N THR A 125 -2.18 -4.40 10.42
CA THR A 125 -1.83 -4.70 11.81
C THR A 125 -1.70 -6.21 12.04
N GLY A 126 -2.62 -7.01 11.50
CA GLY A 126 -2.55 -8.47 11.59
C GLY A 126 -1.31 -9.05 10.89
N THR A 127 -0.97 -8.53 9.71
CA THR A 127 0.23 -8.95 8.97
C THR A 127 1.50 -8.59 9.75
N MET A 128 1.59 -7.37 10.26
CA MET A 128 2.72 -6.91 11.07
C MET A 128 2.86 -7.78 12.32
N LEU A 129 1.77 -8.03 13.04
CA LEU A 129 1.76 -8.90 14.23
C LEU A 129 2.30 -10.30 13.90
N MET A 130 1.78 -10.93 12.84
CA MET A 130 2.24 -12.25 12.39
C MET A 130 3.75 -12.24 12.10
N THR A 131 4.23 -11.24 11.36
CA THR A 131 5.65 -11.13 11.04
C THR A 131 6.52 -10.88 12.28
N THR A 132 6.05 -10.07 13.24
CA THR A 132 6.75 -9.86 14.50
C THR A 132 6.88 -11.16 15.28
N ILE A 133 5.79 -11.93 15.42
CA ILE A 133 5.82 -13.22 16.11
C ILE A 133 6.80 -14.19 15.44
N LEU A 134 6.74 -14.31 14.11
CA LEU A 134 7.64 -15.19 13.35
C LEU A 134 9.11 -14.81 13.53
N VAL A 135 9.44 -13.51 13.41
CA VAL A 135 10.81 -13.02 13.60
C VAL A 135 11.28 -13.25 15.04
N SER A 136 10.43 -12.97 16.03
CA SER A 136 10.75 -13.24 17.44
C SER A 136 11.01 -14.73 17.70
N ALA A 137 10.19 -15.61 17.14
CA ALA A 137 10.39 -17.06 17.28
C ALA A 137 11.71 -17.52 16.66
N VAL A 138 12.04 -17.06 15.45
CA VAL A 138 13.32 -17.37 14.79
C VAL A 138 14.51 -16.89 15.61
N MET A 139 14.47 -15.66 16.13
CA MET A 139 15.55 -15.08 16.94
C MET A 139 15.75 -15.78 18.29
N LEU A 140 14.71 -16.42 18.85
CA LEU A 140 14.80 -17.17 20.12
C LEU A 140 15.25 -18.63 19.92
N LEU A 141 15.04 -19.18 18.72
CA LEU A 141 15.43 -20.55 18.37
C LEU A 141 16.86 -20.66 17.81
N LEU A 142 17.44 -19.52 17.41
CA LEU A 142 18.85 -19.36 17.02
C LEU A 142 19.70 -18.95 18.23
#